data_AF-A0A7S0TMI2-F1
#
_entry.id   AF-A0A7S0TMI2-F1
#
_cell.length_a   1.000
_cell.length_b   1.000
_cell.length_c   1.000
_cell.angle_alpha   90.00
_cell.angle_beta   90.00
_cell.angle_gamma   90.00
#
_symmetry.space_group_name_H-M   'P 1'
#
loop_
_entity.id
_entity.type
_entity.pdbx_description
1 polymer ?
#
loop_
_entity_poly.entity_id
_entity_poly.type
_entity_poly.pdbx_seq_one_letter_code
_entity_poly.pdbx_strand_id
1 'polypeptide(L)'
;PIKQQWIDNVCMMARLDTFPDIPGHIADGMINDTLEEMNMLYLRSVKQTISEYVLLNSDERKRLKVPITPEESSVERRIEFKFGETMDRGNNMPPATWGRSVALARDIMSKSLFAVNSCALELQNTWVSYEDQLLLDVRLDGSHRASELDRYKVAQIDHSETVRNTLRKKWYPSIVQTFLNPPPDDGLDALIYSKHHVFKAIGVLMTRQLRGLVETTCVSLARFFEEFQPIPVDQIPMAIAGKNEVKIMPAFYVKLVVSGNHIRIVPGLDEIESSLSSMLDHAVG
;
A
#
# COMPACT_ATOMS: atom_id res chain seq x y z
N PRO A 1 -27.68 4.49 46.81
CA PRO A 1 -26.86 5.15 47.86
C PRO A 1 -25.64 4.29 48.21
N ILE A 2 -24.46 4.90 48.33
CA ILE A 2 -23.25 4.21 48.80
C ILE A 2 -23.50 3.71 50.22
N LYS A 3 -23.22 2.42 50.48
CA LYS A 3 -23.45 1.81 51.78
C LYS A 3 -22.26 2.06 52.70
N GLN A 4 -22.53 2.34 53.98
CA GLN A 4 -21.50 2.56 54.99
C GLN A 4 -20.48 1.41 55.05
N GLN A 5 -20.95 0.18 54.89
CA GLN A 5 -20.13 -1.02 54.84
C GLN A 5 -19.03 -0.99 53.76
N TRP A 6 -19.21 -0.26 52.66
CA TRP A 6 -18.21 -0.16 51.60
C TRP A 6 -17.11 0.82 51.97
N ILE A 7 -17.47 1.91 52.65
CA ILE A 7 -16.52 2.87 53.22
C ILE A 7 -15.68 2.16 54.29
N ASP A 8 -16.33 1.38 55.16
CA ASP A 8 -15.66 0.61 56.21
C ASP A 8 -14.70 -0.44 55.62
N ASN A 9 -15.06 -1.06 54.49
CA ASN A 9 -14.21 -2.01 53.76
C ASN A 9 -13.00 -1.33 53.10
N VAL A 10 -13.16 -0.14 52.51
CA VAL A 10 -12.04 0.64 51.93
C VAL A 10 -11.05 1.03 53.04
N CYS A 11 -11.56 1.52 54.17
CA CYS A 11 -10.74 1.80 55.35
C CYS A 11 -10.04 0.54 55.89
N MET A 12 -10.71 -0.62 55.87
CA MET A 12 -10.10 -1.91 56.22
C MET A 12 -9.13 -2.46 55.16
N MET A 13 -9.23 -2.07 53.90
CA MET A 13 -8.26 -2.47 52.87
C MET A 13 -7.01 -1.60 52.93
N ALA A 14 -7.16 -0.33 53.31
CA ALA A 14 -6.06 0.60 53.54
C ALA A 14 -5.25 0.29 54.83
N ARG A 15 -5.67 -0.70 55.63
CA ARG A 15 -5.04 -1.25 56.85
C ARG A 15 -3.64 -0.71 57.14
N LEU A 16 -3.63 0.44 57.80
CA LEU A 16 -2.49 1.09 58.45
C LEU A 16 -1.72 0.14 59.37
N ASP A 17 -2.38 -0.90 59.89
CA ASP A 17 -1.80 -1.88 60.82
C ASP A 17 -0.77 -2.82 60.17
N THR A 18 -0.74 -2.92 58.83
CA THR A 18 0.18 -3.83 58.10
C THR A 18 1.43 -3.12 57.60
N PHE A 19 1.44 -1.78 57.56
CA PHE A 19 2.56 -0.96 57.05
C PHE A 19 2.93 0.12 58.08
N PRO A 20 3.68 -0.23 59.13
CA PRO A 20 3.99 0.69 60.23
C PRO A 20 4.86 1.91 59.86
N ASP A 21 5.35 1.98 58.62
CA ASP A 21 6.28 3.03 58.15
C ASP A 21 5.62 4.12 57.28
N ILE A 22 4.31 4.07 57.02
CA ILE A 22 3.64 5.11 56.20
C ILE A 22 3.15 6.24 57.12
N PRO A 23 3.64 7.48 56.94
CA PRO A 23 3.15 8.63 57.70
C PRO A 23 1.64 8.81 57.54
N GLY A 24 0.91 9.07 58.64
CA GLY A 24 -0.55 9.13 58.65
C GLY A 24 -1.19 10.06 57.59
N HIS A 25 -0.53 11.18 57.26
CA HIS A 25 -1.01 12.10 56.22
C HIS A 25 -1.00 11.50 54.79
N ILE A 26 -0.10 10.55 54.51
CA ILE A 26 -0.03 9.86 53.22
C ILE A 26 -1.13 8.79 53.16
N ALA A 27 -1.36 8.10 54.27
CA ALA A 27 -2.45 7.13 54.37
C ALA A 27 -3.83 7.79 54.24
N ASP A 28 -4.03 8.94 54.88
CA ASP A 28 -5.27 9.71 54.73
C ASP A 28 -5.50 10.16 53.28
N GLY A 29 -4.43 10.55 52.57
CA GLY A 29 -4.48 10.85 51.14
C GLY A 29 -4.88 9.63 50.29
N MET A 30 -4.28 8.47 50.54
CA MET A 30 -4.62 7.22 49.83
C MET A 30 -6.06 6.76 50.10
N ILE A 31 -6.55 6.93 51.34
CA ILE A 31 -7.94 6.63 51.68
C ILE A 31 -8.88 7.58 50.92
N ASN A 32 -8.54 8.87 50.82
CA ASN A 32 -9.35 9.82 50.09
C ASN A 32 -9.40 9.50 48.57
N ASP A 33 -8.25 9.18 47.96
CA ASP A 33 -8.15 8.82 46.55
C ASP A 33 -8.97 7.55 46.22
N THR A 34 -8.88 6.53 47.09
CA THR A 34 -9.64 5.28 46.91
C THR A 34 -11.14 5.46 47.14
N LEU A 35 -11.55 6.34 48.06
CA LEU A 35 -12.96 6.72 48.23
C LEU A 35 -13.49 7.52 47.04
N GLU A 36 -12.68 8.41 46.47
CA GLU A 36 -13.04 9.16 45.26
C GLU A 36 -13.17 8.23 44.05
N GLU A 37 -12.23 7.29 43.88
CA GLU A 37 -12.29 6.25 42.84
C GLU A 37 -13.53 5.37 43.01
N MET A 38 -13.80 4.88 44.23
CA MET A 38 -15.00 4.08 44.52
C MET A 38 -16.28 4.84 44.16
N ASN A 39 -16.36 6.12 44.51
CA ASN A 39 -17.52 6.95 44.20
C ASN A 39 -17.68 7.14 42.68
N MET A 40 -16.59 7.42 41.97
CA MET A 40 -16.58 7.54 40.51
C MET A 40 -17.06 6.25 39.84
N LEU A 41 -16.54 5.09 40.26
CA LEU A 41 -16.93 3.78 39.74
C LEU A 41 -18.40 3.47 40.03
N TYR A 42 -18.87 3.74 41.25
CA TYR A 42 -20.27 3.58 41.61
C TYR A 42 -21.19 4.42 40.73
N LEU A 43 -20.89 5.72 40.57
CA LEU A 43 -21.67 6.61 39.72
C LEU A 43 -21.67 6.17 38.26
N ARG A 44 -20.53 5.69 37.75
CA ARG A 44 -20.42 5.14 36.40
C ARG A 44 -21.28 3.88 36.24
N SER A 45 -21.19 2.93 37.17
CA SER A 45 -21.99 1.70 37.13
C SER A 45 -23.48 1.99 37.20
N VAL A 46 -23.92 2.92 38.06
CA VAL A 46 -25.33 3.33 38.13
C VAL A 46 -25.79 3.94 36.79
N LYS A 47 -25.01 4.86 36.22
CA LYS A 47 -25.33 5.45 34.90
C LYS A 47 -25.38 4.39 33.81
N GLN A 48 -24.44 3.44 33.83
CA GLN A 48 -24.38 2.35 32.88
C GLN A 48 -25.59 1.42 33.01
N THR A 49 -25.94 0.98 34.22
CA THR A 49 -27.10 0.11 34.45
C THR A 49 -28.40 0.79 34.07
N ILE A 50 -28.56 2.10 34.34
CA ILE A 50 -29.73 2.86 33.88
C ILE A 50 -29.77 2.88 32.34
N SER A 51 -28.64 3.15 31.70
CA SER A 51 -28.54 3.17 30.24
C SER A 51 -28.84 1.79 29.64
N GLU A 52 -28.31 0.72 30.21
CA GLU A 52 -28.56 -0.66 29.78
C GLU A 52 -30.03 -1.04 29.97
N TYR A 53 -30.63 -0.72 31.12
CA TYR A 53 -32.05 -0.96 31.37
C TYR A 53 -32.94 -0.25 30.33
N VAL A 54 -32.65 1.03 30.05
CA VAL A 54 -33.41 1.82 29.08
C VAL A 54 -33.21 1.32 27.64
N LEU A 55 -31.99 0.92 27.26
CA LEU A 55 -31.69 0.55 25.87
C LEU A 55 -32.01 -0.90 25.54
N LEU A 56 -31.87 -1.83 26.49
CA LEU A 56 -32.14 -3.26 26.26
C LEU A 56 -33.63 -3.60 26.36
N ASN A 57 -34.38 -2.92 27.23
CA ASN A 57 -35.81 -3.20 27.40
C ASN A 57 -36.68 -2.45 26.37
N SER A 58 -37.34 -3.19 25.47
CA SER A 58 -38.19 -2.62 24.42
C SER A 58 -39.37 -1.79 24.95
N ASP A 59 -39.91 -2.12 26.11
CA ASP A 59 -41.09 -1.43 26.66
C ASP A 59 -40.70 -0.08 27.28
N GLU A 60 -39.53 -0.01 27.91
CA GLU A 60 -38.96 1.23 28.44
C GLU A 60 -38.50 2.16 27.31
N ARG A 61 -37.94 1.61 26.22
CA ARG A 61 -37.65 2.39 25.00
C ARG A 61 -38.89 3.07 24.44
N LYS A 62 -40.02 2.34 24.35
CA LYS A 62 -41.30 2.89 23.91
C LYS A 62 -41.83 3.96 24.86
N ARG A 63 -41.74 3.73 26.18
CA ARG A 63 -42.16 4.70 27.20
C ARG A 63 -41.37 6.01 27.13
N LEU A 64 -40.06 5.91 26.91
CA LEU A 64 -39.15 7.06 26.83
C LEU A 64 -39.02 7.64 25.41
N LYS A 65 -39.79 7.11 24.43
CA LYS A 65 -39.76 7.51 23.02
C LYS A 65 -38.35 7.52 22.44
N VAL A 66 -37.53 6.52 22.76
CA VAL A 66 -36.22 6.30 22.14
C VAL A 66 -36.45 5.44 20.89
N PRO A 67 -36.42 6.02 19.68
CA PRO A 67 -36.90 5.34 18.49
C PRO A 67 -35.91 4.30 17.94
N ILE A 68 -34.61 4.47 18.17
CA ILE A 68 -33.54 3.65 17.58
C ILE A 68 -32.39 3.52 18.59
N THR A 69 -31.90 2.32 18.81
CA THR A 69 -30.68 2.08 19.62
C THR A 69 -29.41 2.28 18.79
N PRO A 70 -28.25 2.56 19.41
CA PRO A 70 -26.98 2.64 18.70
C PRO A 70 -26.66 1.39 17.85
N GLU A 71 -27.03 0.21 18.35
CA GLU A 71 -26.82 -1.07 17.65
C GLU A 71 -27.75 -1.20 16.43
N GLU A 72 -29.06 -0.94 16.58
CA GLU A 72 -30.01 -0.95 15.45
C GLU A 72 -29.66 0.12 14.40
N SER A 73 -29.16 1.28 14.84
CA SER A 73 -28.70 2.34 13.94
C SER A 73 -27.47 1.95 13.11
N SER A 74 -26.66 1.00 13.58
CA SER A 74 -25.48 0.50 12.88
C SER A 74 -25.84 -0.55 11.81
N VAL A 75 -26.96 -1.26 11.98
CA VAL A 75 -27.42 -2.31 11.06
C VAL A 75 -28.33 -1.75 9.97
N GLU A 76 -29.21 -0.79 10.28
CA GLU A 76 -30.13 -0.18 9.30
C GLU A 76 -29.48 0.90 8.42
N ARG A 77 -28.41 1.55 8.89
CA ARG A 77 -27.65 2.49 8.07
C ARG A 77 -26.71 1.73 7.14
N ARG A 78 -27.19 1.46 5.92
CA ARG A 78 -26.34 1.39 4.71
C ARG A 78 -25.74 2.75 4.35
N ILE A 79 -25.30 3.53 5.35
CA ILE A 79 -24.47 4.69 5.09
C ILE A 79 -23.06 4.14 4.93
N GLU A 80 -22.57 4.11 3.69
CA GLU A 80 -21.17 3.83 3.41
C GLU A 80 -20.31 4.73 4.29
N PHE A 81 -19.72 4.14 5.32
CA PHE A 81 -18.94 4.87 6.30
C PHE A 81 -17.62 5.28 5.65
N LYS A 82 -17.53 6.54 5.22
CA LYS A 82 -16.24 7.13 4.91
C LYS A 82 -15.55 7.47 6.22
N PHE A 83 -14.47 6.76 6.52
CA PHE A 83 -13.63 7.01 7.67
C PHE A 83 -13.27 8.51 7.73
N GLY A 84 -13.84 9.23 8.69
CA GLY A 84 -13.54 10.64 8.94
C GLY A 84 -14.70 11.64 8.81
N GLU A 85 -15.90 11.27 8.37
CA GLU A 85 -17.00 12.26 8.24
C GLU A 85 -17.68 12.64 9.56
N THR A 86 -17.52 11.87 10.64
CA THR A 86 -18.17 12.14 11.93
C THR A 86 -17.23 11.90 13.12
N MET A 87 -16.30 12.84 13.34
CA MET A 87 -15.47 12.89 14.57
C MET A 87 -15.61 14.21 15.34
N ASP A 88 -16.64 15.00 15.07
CA ASP A 88 -16.91 16.18 15.92
C ASP A 88 -17.96 15.89 17.00
N ARG A 89 -18.96 15.02 16.74
CA ARG A 89 -19.97 14.58 17.72
C ARG A 89 -20.55 13.21 17.37
N GLY A 90 -20.58 12.27 18.32
CA GLY A 90 -21.27 10.97 18.19
C GLY A 90 -20.64 9.83 18.99
N ASN A 91 -21.29 8.66 18.97
CA ASN A 91 -20.86 7.42 19.65
C ASN A 91 -19.56 6.81 19.08
N ASN A 92 -19.06 7.33 17.95
CA ASN A 92 -17.89 6.82 17.24
C ASN A 92 -16.63 7.67 17.48
N MET A 93 -16.63 8.49 18.54
CA MET A 93 -15.45 9.24 18.94
C MET A 93 -14.40 8.28 19.52
N PRO A 94 -13.11 8.46 19.17
CA PRO A 94 -12.06 7.85 19.94
C PRO A 94 -12.21 8.32 21.41
N PRO A 95 -12.14 7.43 22.41
CA PRO A 95 -12.10 7.81 23.81
C PRO A 95 -11.28 9.08 24.08
N ALA A 96 -11.75 9.91 25.01
CA ALA A 96 -11.23 11.27 25.23
C ALA A 96 -9.70 11.33 25.44
N THR A 97 -9.10 10.24 25.92
CA THR A 97 -7.66 10.08 26.12
C THR A 97 -6.83 10.08 24.83
N TRP A 98 -7.36 9.61 23.71
CA TRP A 98 -6.68 9.56 22.40
C TRP A 98 -7.41 10.36 21.31
N GLY A 99 -8.65 10.80 21.54
CA GLY A 99 -9.38 11.65 20.59
C GLY A 99 -8.61 12.91 20.17
N ARG A 100 -7.91 13.55 21.11
CA ARG A 100 -7.04 14.71 20.81
C ARG A 100 -5.85 14.32 19.92
N SER A 101 -5.20 13.19 20.21
CA SER A 101 -4.07 12.68 19.45
C SER A 101 -4.49 12.27 18.03
N VAL A 102 -5.66 11.64 17.88
CA VAL A 102 -6.23 11.27 16.58
C VAL A 102 -6.61 12.51 15.77
N ALA A 103 -7.27 13.49 16.39
CA ALA A 103 -7.61 14.75 15.73
C ALA A 103 -6.36 15.51 15.28
N LEU A 104 -5.33 15.57 16.12
CA LEU A 104 -4.06 16.21 15.80
C LEU A 104 -3.30 15.47 14.69
N ALA A 105 -3.22 14.13 14.77
CA ALA A 105 -2.62 13.33 13.71
C ALA A 105 -3.35 13.53 12.38
N ARG A 106 -4.68 13.62 12.41
CA ARG A 106 -5.49 13.88 11.22
C ARG A 106 -5.25 15.28 10.65
N ASP A 107 -5.23 16.31 11.49
CA ASP A 107 -4.95 17.68 11.07
C ASP A 107 -3.57 17.78 10.42
N ILE A 108 -2.56 17.17 11.04
CA ILE A 108 -1.21 17.06 10.48
C ILE A 108 -1.26 16.31 9.15
N MET A 109 -1.88 15.12 9.10
CA MET A 109 -2.01 14.34 7.88
C MET A 109 -2.70 15.13 6.77
N SER A 110 -3.81 15.82 7.03
CA SER A 110 -4.48 16.65 6.02
C SER A 110 -3.61 17.81 5.53
N LYS A 111 -2.76 18.36 6.38
CA LYS A 111 -1.84 19.45 6.04
C LYS A 111 -0.54 18.96 5.39
N SER A 112 -0.18 17.69 5.57
CA SER A 112 1.08 17.10 5.12
C SER A 112 0.95 16.04 4.02
N LEU A 113 -0.25 15.57 3.69
CA LEU A 113 -0.51 14.62 2.59
C LEU A 113 -0.49 15.35 1.25
N PHE A 114 0.69 15.79 0.84
CA PHE A 114 0.92 16.35 -0.49
C PHE A 114 0.80 15.31 -1.61
N ALA A 115 0.85 14.02 -1.26
CA ALA A 115 0.81 12.89 -2.19
C ALA A 115 -0.61 12.46 -2.60
N VAL A 116 -1.63 12.80 -1.81
CA VAL A 116 -3.03 12.45 -2.09
C VAL A 116 -3.76 13.75 -2.45
N ASN A 117 -3.53 14.20 -3.67
CA ASN A 117 -4.23 15.33 -4.28
C ASN A 117 -4.88 14.86 -5.59
N SER A 118 -5.88 15.59 -6.08
CA SER A 118 -6.59 15.26 -7.31
C SER A 118 -5.65 15.08 -8.52
N CYS A 119 -4.62 15.92 -8.65
CA CYS A 119 -3.63 15.83 -9.72
C CYS A 119 -2.76 14.57 -9.65
N ALA A 120 -2.40 14.12 -8.44
CA ALA A 120 -1.59 12.93 -8.20
C ALA A 120 -2.41 11.65 -8.47
N LEU A 121 -3.70 11.67 -8.14
CA LEU A 121 -4.63 10.61 -8.51
C LEU A 121 -4.80 10.53 -10.03
N GLU A 122 -4.98 11.67 -10.69
CA GLU A 122 -5.11 11.71 -12.16
C GLU A 122 -3.80 11.29 -12.85
N LEU A 123 -2.65 11.69 -12.30
CA LEU A 123 -1.34 11.19 -12.72
C LEU A 123 -1.24 9.67 -12.60
N GLN A 124 -1.81 9.09 -11.54
CA GLN A 124 -1.82 7.64 -11.39
C GLN A 124 -2.78 6.96 -12.37
N ASN A 125 -3.95 7.55 -12.64
CA ASN A 125 -4.89 7.04 -13.64
C ASN A 125 -4.29 7.06 -15.05
N THR A 126 -3.59 8.14 -15.42
CA THR A 126 -2.91 8.22 -16.72
C THR A 126 -1.80 7.19 -16.85
N TRP A 127 -1.10 6.85 -15.75
CA TRP A 127 -0.06 5.82 -15.74
C TRP A 127 -0.58 4.42 -16.05
N VAL A 128 -1.80 4.07 -15.65
CA VAL A 128 -2.40 2.74 -15.91
C VAL A 128 -2.35 2.36 -17.40
N SER A 129 -2.44 3.34 -18.30
CA SER A 129 -2.37 3.10 -19.75
C SER A 129 -0.95 2.75 -20.25
N TYR A 130 0.08 2.97 -19.44
CA TYR A 130 1.49 2.78 -19.77
C TYR A 130 2.17 1.71 -18.91
N GLU A 131 1.55 1.27 -17.81
CA GLU A 131 2.12 0.32 -16.85
C GLU A 131 2.51 -1.02 -17.48
N ASP A 132 1.71 -1.50 -18.44
CA ASP A 132 1.95 -2.77 -19.14
C ASP A 132 2.99 -2.67 -20.27
N GLN A 133 3.51 -1.47 -20.57
CA GLN A 133 4.49 -1.27 -21.66
C GLN A 133 5.91 -1.63 -21.20
N LEU A 134 6.36 -2.85 -21.47
CA LEU A 134 7.74 -3.24 -21.19
C LEU A 134 8.73 -2.44 -22.05
N LEU A 135 9.87 -2.06 -21.45
CA LEU A 135 10.96 -1.37 -22.15
C LEU A 135 11.64 -2.27 -23.19
N LEU A 136 11.60 -3.58 -22.96
CA LEU A 136 12.11 -4.61 -23.85
C LEU A 136 10.97 -5.55 -24.23
N ASP A 137 10.86 -5.86 -25.51
CA ASP A 137 9.90 -6.83 -26.02
C ASP A 137 10.47 -8.24 -25.84
N VAL A 138 10.11 -8.87 -24.73
CA VAL A 138 10.63 -10.18 -24.33
C VAL A 138 10.35 -11.27 -25.38
N ARG A 139 9.29 -11.16 -26.19
CA ARG A 139 8.96 -12.11 -27.26
C ARG A 139 8.67 -11.36 -28.55
N LEU A 140 9.73 -11.07 -29.32
CA LEU A 140 9.62 -10.52 -30.68
C LEU A 140 8.49 -11.22 -31.46
N ASP A 141 7.45 -10.44 -31.78
CA ASP A 141 6.29 -10.85 -32.58
C ASP A 141 5.42 -11.99 -32.02
N GLY A 142 5.54 -12.35 -30.73
CA GLY A 142 4.76 -13.45 -30.13
C GLY A 142 5.08 -14.84 -30.73
N SER A 143 6.15 -14.93 -31.53
CA SER A 143 6.57 -16.14 -32.22
C SER A 143 7.58 -16.89 -31.36
N HIS A 144 7.32 -18.17 -31.08
CA HIS A 144 8.26 -19.07 -30.38
C HIS A 144 9.55 -19.40 -31.15
N ARG A 145 9.85 -18.68 -32.24
CA ARG A 145 10.99 -18.99 -33.11
C ARG A 145 12.27 -18.42 -32.53
N ALA A 146 13.35 -19.21 -32.63
CA ALA A 146 14.70 -18.73 -32.39
C ALA A 146 14.98 -17.48 -33.23
N SER A 147 15.62 -16.48 -32.63
CA SER A 147 16.04 -15.25 -33.29
C SER A 147 17.56 -15.21 -33.43
N GLU A 148 18.06 -14.51 -34.45
CA GLU A 148 19.49 -14.19 -34.53
C GLU A 148 19.80 -13.09 -33.51
N LEU A 149 20.93 -13.20 -32.79
CA LEU A 149 21.29 -12.31 -31.68
C LEU A 149 21.35 -10.84 -32.12
N ASP A 150 21.97 -10.54 -33.27
CA ASP A 150 22.09 -9.18 -33.78
C ASP A 150 20.74 -8.58 -34.17
N ARG A 151 19.88 -9.38 -34.81
CA ARG A 151 18.52 -8.95 -35.15
C ARG A 151 17.68 -8.72 -33.91
N TYR A 152 17.83 -9.58 -32.90
CA TYR A 152 17.18 -9.41 -31.60
C TYR A 152 17.64 -8.11 -30.95
N LYS A 153 18.95 -7.84 -30.92
CA LYS A 153 19.53 -6.61 -30.37
C LYS A 153 18.96 -5.35 -31.01
N VAL A 154 18.94 -5.27 -32.34
CA VAL A 154 18.42 -4.11 -33.07
C VAL A 154 16.94 -3.90 -32.77
N ALA A 155 16.13 -4.96 -32.83
CA ALA A 155 14.70 -4.86 -32.55
C ALA A 155 14.41 -4.40 -31.11
N GLN A 156 15.19 -4.85 -30.12
CA GLN A 156 15.07 -4.39 -28.73
C GLN A 156 15.43 -2.91 -28.58
N ILE A 157 16.49 -2.45 -29.24
CA ILE A 157 16.88 -1.04 -29.25
C ILE A 157 15.74 -0.20 -29.83
N ASP A 158 15.24 -0.55 -31.01
CA ASP A 158 14.15 0.17 -31.69
C ASP A 158 12.86 0.21 -30.86
N HIS A 159 12.51 -0.91 -30.20
CA HIS A 159 11.37 -0.98 -29.29
C HIS A 159 11.56 -0.07 -28.07
N SER A 160 12.73 -0.15 -27.42
CA SER A 160 13.05 0.70 -26.26
C SER A 160 12.98 2.19 -26.61
N GLU A 161 13.45 2.58 -27.80
CA GLU A 161 13.34 3.95 -28.28
C GLU A 161 11.89 4.37 -28.54
N THR A 162 11.08 3.46 -29.06
CA THR A 162 9.65 3.70 -29.32
C THR A 162 8.88 3.92 -28.01
N VAL A 163 9.15 3.09 -26.99
CA VAL A 163 8.55 3.24 -25.66
C VAL A 163 9.02 4.55 -25.00
N ARG A 164 10.33 4.84 -25.03
CA ARG A 164 10.89 6.11 -24.52
C ARG A 164 10.29 7.33 -25.22
N ASN A 165 10.14 7.28 -26.53
CA ASN A 165 9.50 8.34 -27.31
C ASN A 165 8.02 8.50 -26.95
N THR A 166 7.31 7.40 -26.70
CA THR A 166 5.91 7.42 -26.26
C THR A 166 5.79 8.07 -24.88
N LEU A 167 6.64 7.70 -23.93
CA LEU A 167 6.66 8.30 -22.60
C LEU A 167 7.00 9.80 -22.67
N ARG A 168 7.97 10.20 -23.51
CA ARG A 168 8.38 11.60 -23.65
C ARG A 168 7.37 12.48 -24.38
N LYS A 169 6.69 11.95 -25.41
CA LYS A 169 5.80 12.73 -26.29
C LYS A 169 4.32 12.65 -25.90
N LYS A 170 3.90 11.62 -25.15
CA LYS A 170 2.50 11.44 -24.74
C LYS A 170 2.34 11.52 -23.22
N TRP A 171 3.03 10.66 -22.48
CA TRP A 171 2.86 10.59 -21.03
C TRP A 171 3.29 11.89 -20.36
N TYR A 172 4.54 12.34 -20.53
CA TYR A 172 5.03 13.56 -19.89
C TYR A 172 4.19 14.82 -20.21
N PRO A 173 3.80 15.09 -21.48
CA PRO A 173 2.88 16.19 -21.77
C PRO A 173 1.50 16.03 -21.13
N SER A 174 0.97 14.82 -21.00
CA SER A 174 -0.28 14.56 -20.28
C SER A 174 -0.20 14.99 -18.82
N ILE A 175 0.92 14.69 -18.14
CA ILE A 175 1.16 15.13 -16.76
C ILE A 175 1.11 16.66 -16.67
N VAL A 176 1.83 17.33 -17.58
CA VAL A 176 1.86 18.80 -17.62
C VAL A 176 0.46 19.37 -17.85
N GLN A 177 -0.33 18.76 -18.74
CA GLN A 177 -1.72 19.16 -18.97
C GLN A 177 -2.59 18.99 -17.72
N THR A 178 -2.41 17.93 -16.94
CA THR A 178 -3.12 17.75 -15.65
C THR A 178 -2.81 18.88 -14.66
N PHE A 179 -1.59 19.42 -14.65
CA PHE A 179 -1.24 20.56 -13.79
C PHE A 179 -1.68 21.91 -14.35
N LEU A 180 -1.80 22.04 -15.66
CA LEU A 180 -2.32 23.25 -16.30
C LEU A 180 -3.85 23.35 -16.18
N ASN A 181 -4.54 22.21 -16.23
CA ASN A 181 -5.99 22.09 -16.09
C ASN A 181 -6.33 21.09 -14.98
N PRO A 182 -6.14 21.47 -13.70
CA PRO A 182 -6.35 20.57 -12.58
C PRO A 182 -7.83 20.16 -12.45
N PRO A 183 -8.12 18.94 -11.99
CA PRO A 183 -9.48 18.55 -11.62
C PRO A 183 -10.00 19.44 -10.48
N PRO A 184 -11.33 19.68 -10.39
CA PRO A 184 -11.90 20.46 -9.30
C PRO A 184 -11.65 19.73 -7.97
N ASP A 185 -10.92 20.38 -7.08
CA ASP A 185 -10.56 19.87 -5.76
C ASP A 185 -10.49 21.04 -4.77
N ASP A 186 -11.41 21.04 -3.80
CA ASP A 186 -11.54 22.08 -2.77
C ASP A 186 -10.26 22.22 -1.91
N GLY A 187 -9.41 21.18 -1.88
CA GLY A 187 -8.15 21.17 -1.15
C GLY A 187 -6.94 21.70 -1.93
N LEU A 188 -7.07 21.93 -3.24
CA LEU A 188 -5.94 22.28 -4.10
C LEU A 188 -5.41 23.69 -3.83
N ASP A 189 -6.30 24.62 -3.49
CA ASP A 189 -5.95 26.02 -3.17
C ASP A 189 -5.07 26.11 -1.90
N ALA A 190 -5.34 25.26 -0.90
CA ALA A 190 -4.53 25.18 0.31
C ALA A 190 -3.12 24.62 0.03
N LEU A 191 -2.99 23.77 -1.00
CA LEU A 191 -1.72 23.16 -1.40
C LEU A 191 -0.82 24.12 -2.18
N ILE A 192 -1.34 25.22 -2.73
CA ILE A 192 -0.56 26.26 -3.44
C ILE A 192 0.53 26.86 -2.52
N TYR A 193 0.21 27.08 -1.25
CA TYR A 193 1.16 27.60 -0.26
C TYR A 193 2.36 26.67 -0.04
N SER A 194 2.20 25.37 -0.32
CA SER A 194 3.22 24.34 -0.17
C SER A 194 3.64 23.71 -1.51
N LYS A 195 3.54 24.46 -2.62
CA LYS A 195 3.81 23.98 -3.99
C LYS A 195 5.12 23.20 -4.15
N HIS A 196 6.18 23.58 -3.44
CA HIS A 196 7.47 22.88 -3.53
C HIS A 196 7.39 21.43 -3.05
N HIS A 197 6.69 21.18 -1.95
CA HIS A 197 6.50 19.84 -1.40
C HIS A 197 5.59 19.00 -2.30
N VAL A 198 4.58 19.63 -2.91
CA VAL A 198 3.70 18.99 -3.89
C VAL A 198 4.50 18.52 -5.10
N PHE A 199 5.28 19.39 -5.75
CA PHE A 199 6.11 19.00 -6.89
C PHE A 199 7.19 17.98 -6.54
N LYS A 200 7.74 18.03 -5.32
CA LYS A 200 8.67 16.99 -4.83
C LYS A 200 7.98 15.64 -4.69
N ALA A 201 6.76 15.60 -4.13
CA ALA A 201 5.98 14.36 -4.01
C ALA A 201 5.60 13.79 -5.39
N ILE A 202 5.21 14.66 -6.33
CA ILE A 202 4.92 14.27 -7.72
C ILE A 202 6.18 13.73 -8.40
N GLY A 203 7.34 14.37 -8.21
CA GLY A 203 8.61 13.88 -8.74
C GLY A 203 8.92 12.47 -8.23
N VAL A 204 8.73 12.21 -6.94
CA VAL A 204 8.89 10.87 -6.34
C VAL A 204 7.90 9.87 -6.96
N LEU A 205 6.63 10.26 -7.16
CA LEU A 205 5.63 9.40 -7.79
C LEU A 205 6.01 9.04 -9.24
N MET A 206 6.43 10.01 -10.04
CA MET A 206 6.90 9.80 -11.41
C MET A 206 8.14 8.90 -11.46
N THR A 207 9.10 9.13 -10.56
CA THR A 207 10.30 8.26 -10.46
C THR A 207 9.92 6.84 -10.07
N ARG A 208 8.96 6.66 -9.16
CA ARG A 208 8.47 5.32 -8.78
C ARG A 208 7.81 4.61 -9.95
N GLN A 209 6.99 5.30 -10.74
CA GLN A 209 6.33 4.75 -11.93
C GLN A 209 7.37 4.27 -12.96
N LEU A 210 8.34 5.11 -13.31
CA LEU A 210 9.42 4.74 -14.23
C LEU A 210 10.28 3.59 -13.70
N ARG A 211 10.59 3.60 -12.40
CA ARG A 211 11.34 2.50 -11.77
C ARG A 211 10.57 1.19 -11.82
N GLY A 212 9.26 1.24 -11.59
CA GLY A 212 8.37 0.07 -11.71
C GLY A 212 8.41 -0.52 -13.11
N LEU A 213 8.46 0.31 -14.15
CA LEU A 213 8.59 -0.15 -15.54
C LEU A 213 9.89 -0.95 -15.78
N VAL A 214 11.01 -0.43 -15.25
CA VAL A 214 12.32 -1.10 -15.33
C VAL A 214 12.29 -2.42 -14.57
N GLU A 215 11.74 -2.42 -13.36
CA GLU A 215 11.63 -3.62 -12.52
C GLU A 215 10.79 -4.70 -13.21
N THR A 216 9.61 -4.35 -13.73
CA THR A 216 8.75 -5.28 -14.46
C THR A 216 9.43 -5.80 -15.72
N THR A 217 10.18 -4.96 -16.43
CA THR A 217 10.97 -5.40 -17.61
C THR A 217 12.04 -6.41 -17.23
N CYS A 218 12.83 -6.15 -16.18
CA CYS A 218 13.85 -7.08 -15.70
C CYS A 218 13.25 -8.40 -15.22
N VAL A 219 12.14 -8.36 -14.49
CA VAL A 219 11.42 -9.57 -14.03
C VAL A 219 10.88 -10.37 -15.22
N SER A 220 10.32 -9.70 -16.23
CA SER A 220 9.81 -10.35 -17.45
C SER A 220 10.94 -11.02 -18.24
N LEU A 221 12.09 -10.34 -18.38
CA LEU A 221 13.27 -10.89 -19.04
C LEU A 221 13.86 -12.08 -18.29
N ALA A 222 13.96 -12.00 -16.96
CA ALA A 222 14.41 -13.10 -16.13
C ALA A 222 13.51 -14.33 -16.27
N ARG A 223 12.18 -14.14 -16.18
CA ARG A 223 11.20 -15.22 -16.39
C ARG A 223 11.33 -15.85 -17.76
N PHE A 224 11.56 -15.06 -18.80
CA PHE A 224 11.78 -15.59 -20.14
C PHE A 224 13.01 -16.48 -20.22
N PHE A 225 14.15 -16.08 -19.64
CA PHE A 225 15.33 -16.95 -19.61
C PHE A 225 15.14 -18.19 -18.73
N GLU A 226 14.37 -18.08 -17.64
CA GLU A 226 13.99 -19.23 -16.81
C GLU A 226 13.09 -20.24 -17.56
N GLU A 227 12.32 -19.82 -18.58
CA GLU A 227 11.55 -20.75 -19.40
C GLU A 227 12.43 -21.68 -20.26
N PHE A 228 13.69 -21.31 -20.54
CA PHE A 228 14.62 -22.11 -21.36
C PHE A 228 15.51 -23.05 -20.53
N GLN A 229 14.97 -23.68 -19.48
CA GLN A 229 15.72 -24.67 -18.69
C GLN A 229 16.30 -25.79 -19.58
N PRO A 230 17.51 -26.28 -19.24
CA PRO A 230 18.16 -27.33 -20.01
C PRO A 230 17.28 -28.57 -20.11
N ILE A 231 17.05 -29.01 -21.35
CA ILE A 231 16.25 -30.20 -21.64
C ILE A 231 16.95 -31.42 -21.01
N PRO A 232 16.24 -32.27 -20.24
CA PRO A 232 16.79 -33.52 -19.72
C PRO A 232 17.34 -34.38 -20.85
N VAL A 233 18.48 -35.05 -20.63
CA VAL A 233 19.22 -35.82 -21.66
C VAL A 233 18.30 -36.83 -22.39
N ASP A 234 17.33 -37.38 -21.67
CA ASP A 234 16.38 -38.38 -22.15
C ASP A 234 15.39 -37.84 -23.21
N GLN A 235 15.22 -36.52 -23.28
CA GLN A 235 14.28 -35.84 -24.19
C GLN A 235 14.97 -35.19 -25.40
N ILE A 236 16.31 -35.17 -25.44
CA ILE A 236 17.10 -34.65 -26.57
C ILE A 236 16.74 -35.33 -27.91
N PRO A 237 16.56 -36.67 -27.99
CA PRO A 237 16.19 -37.33 -29.24
C PRO A 237 14.80 -36.91 -29.74
N MET A 238 13.87 -36.61 -28.83
CA MET A 238 12.52 -36.14 -29.17
C MET A 238 12.52 -34.69 -29.67
N ALA A 239 13.40 -33.84 -29.12
CA ALA A 239 13.59 -32.47 -29.59
C ALA A 239 14.22 -32.39 -30.98
N ILE A 240 15.18 -33.28 -31.29
CA ILE A 240 15.84 -33.36 -32.61
C ILE A 240 14.88 -33.85 -33.70
N ALA A 241 13.90 -34.70 -33.34
CA ALA A 241 12.92 -35.28 -34.27
C ALA A 241 11.86 -34.28 -34.77
N GLY A 242 11.93 -33.00 -34.37
CA GLY A 242 11.03 -31.95 -34.89
C GLY A 242 9.57 -32.11 -34.49
N LYS A 243 9.26 -32.99 -33.54
CA LYS A 243 7.93 -33.02 -32.92
C LYS A 243 7.84 -31.84 -31.96
N ASN A 244 7.12 -30.80 -32.36
CA ASN A 244 6.78 -29.58 -31.62
C ASN A 244 6.06 -29.82 -30.26
N GLU A 245 6.15 -31.02 -29.69
CA GLU A 245 5.56 -31.39 -28.39
C GLU A 245 6.51 -31.08 -27.22
N VAL A 246 7.82 -30.87 -27.47
CA VAL A 246 8.76 -30.39 -26.46
C VAL A 246 8.78 -28.87 -26.48
N LYS A 247 8.08 -28.29 -25.50
CA LYS A 247 7.68 -26.88 -25.32
C LYS A 247 8.79 -25.82 -25.24
N ILE A 248 10.03 -26.10 -25.64
CA ILE A 248 11.16 -25.18 -25.45
C ILE A 248 11.96 -25.10 -26.75
N MET A 249 11.59 -24.16 -27.62
CA MET A 249 12.41 -23.77 -28.77
C MET A 249 13.57 -22.91 -28.23
N PRO A 250 14.82 -23.06 -28.68
CA PRO A 250 15.92 -22.23 -28.18
C PRO A 250 15.70 -20.74 -28.49
N ALA A 251 16.07 -19.85 -27.57
CA ALA A 251 15.89 -18.40 -27.73
C ALA A 251 16.72 -17.83 -28.91
N PHE A 252 17.93 -18.36 -29.12
CA PHE A 252 18.88 -17.85 -30.10
C PHE A 252 19.41 -18.94 -31.04
N TYR A 253 19.68 -18.55 -32.29
CA TYR A 253 20.43 -19.40 -33.21
C TYR A 253 21.91 -19.41 -32.85
N VAL A 254 22.45 -20.60 -32.67
CA VAL A 254 23.87 -20.81 -32.40
C VAL A 254 24.46 -21.66 -33.53
N LYS A 255 25.46 -21.11 -34.23
CA LYS A 255 26.18 -21.76 -35.33
C LYS A 255 27.47 -22.37 -34.79
N LEU A 256 27.75 -23.60 -35.19
CA LEU A 256 28.94 -24.33 -34.81
C LEU A 256 29.94 -24.22 -35.96
N VAL A 257 30.99 -23.40 -35.79
CA VAL A 257 31.98 -23.10 -36.83
C VAL A 257 33.27 -23.84 -36.51
N VAL A 258 33.70 -24.69 -37.44
CA VAL A 258 35.00 -25.38 -37.34
C VAL A 258 36.07 -24.46 -37.93
N SER A 259 36.95 -23.95 -37.09
CA SER A 259 38.09 -23.12 -37.50
C SER A 259 39.38 -23.89 -37.23
N GLY A 260 39.91 -24.56 -38.26
CA GLY A 260 41.06 -25.44 -38.15
C GLY A 260 40.78 -26.67 -37.27
N ASN A 261 41.64 -26.92 -36.27
CA ASN A 261 41.47 -28.01 -35.30
C ASN A 261 40.52 -27.69 -34.12
N HIS A 262 39.88 -26.51 -34.12
CA HIS A 262 39.06 -26.07 -33.00
C HIS A 262 37.61 -25.85 -33.44
N ILE A 263 36.68 -26.38 -32.65
CA ILE A 263 35.26 -26.12 -32.78
C ILE A 263 34.95 -24.83 -31.99
N ARG A 264 34.37 -23.84 -32.65
CA ARG A 264 33.90 -22.60 -32.02
C ARG A 264 32.39 -22.48 -32.15
N ILE A 265 31.77 -22.03 -31.07
CA ILE A 265 30.34 -21.75 -31.00
C ILE A 265 30.17 -20.25 -31.28
N VAL A 266 29.35 -19.90 -32.26
CA VAL A 266 29.11 -18.51 -32.70
C VAL A 266 27.60 -18.25 -32.71
N PRO A 267 27.08 -17.28 -31.94
CA PRO A 267 27.81 -16.41 -31.01
C PRO A 267 28.32 -17.17 -29.78
N GLY A 268 29.44 -16.71 -29.22
CA GLY A 268 29.97 -17.22 -27.97
C GLY A 268 29.07 -16.86 -26.78
N LEU A 269 29.18 -17.59 -25.66
CA LEU A 269 28.41 -17.26 -24.45
C LEU A 269 28.71 -15.84 -23.94
N ASP A 270 29.98 -15.44 -23.96
CA ASP A 270 30.42 -14.09 -23.58
C ASP A 270 29.83 -13.00 -24.49
N GLU A 271 29.64 -13.31 -25.78
CA GLU A 271 29.03 -12.38 -26.75
C GLU A 271 27.53 -12.22 -26.52
N ILE A 272 26.86 -13.30 -26.13
CA ILE A 272 25.44 -13.28 -25.75
C ILE A 272 25.27 -12.45 -24.47
N GLU A 273 26.06 -12.73 -23.44
CA GLU A 273 26.00 -12.01 -22.17
C GLU A 273 26.27 -10.50 -22.37
N SER A 274 27.37 -10.16 -23.07
CA SER A 274 27.71 -8.77 -23.39
C SER A 274 26.61 -8.07 -24.21
N SER A 275 25.99 -8.77 -25.15
CA SER A 275 24.89 -8.22 -25.94
C SER A 275 23.64 -7.97 -25.10
N LEU A 276 23.29 -8.89 -24.20
CA LEU A 276 22.14 -8.73 -23.30
C LEU A 276 22.37 -7.62 -22.27
N SER A 277 23.56 -7.54 -21.67
CA SER A 277 23.94 -6.43 -20.78
C SER A 277 23.89 -5.09 -21.52
N SER A 278 24.42 -5.02 -22.74
CA SER A 278 24.36 -3.82 -23.58
C SER A 278 22.91 -3.40 -23.93
N MET A 279 22.00 -4.36 -24.13
CA MET A 279 20.57 -4.07 -24.37
C MET A 279 19.90 -3.51 -23.12
N LEU A 280 20.18 -4.09 -21.94
CA LEU A 280 19.67 -3.61 -20.66
C LEU A 280 20.19 -2.21 -20.32
N ASP A 281 21.49 -1.98 -20.52
CA ASP A 281 22.11 -0.67 -20.31
C ASP A 281 21.47 0.39 -21.23
N HIS A 282 21.18 0.05 -22.49
CA HIS A 282 20.50 0.95 -23.41
C HIS A 282 19.04 1.22 -23.02
N ALA A 283 18.34 0.23 -22.48
CA ALA A 283 16.95 0.40 -22.05
C ALA A 283 16.82 1.27 -20.79
N VAL A 284 17.85 1.28 -19.93
CA VAL A 284 17.86 2.03 -18.67
C VAL A 284 18.51 3.42 -18.80
N GLY A 285 19.43 3.61 -19.75
CA GLY A 285 20.16 4.86 -20.01
C GLY A 285 19.38 5.93 -20.77
#